data_AF-A0AAU3IQE1-F1
#
_entry.id   AF-A0AAU3IQE1-F1
#
_cell.length_a   1.000
_cell.length_b   1.000
_cell.length_c   1.000
_cell.angle_alpha   90.00
_cell.angle_beta   90.00
_cell.angle_gamma   90.00
#
_symmetry.space_group_name_H-M   'P 1'
#
loop_
_entity.id
_entity.type
_entity.pdbx_description
1 polymer ?
#
loop_
_entity_poly.entity_id
_entity_poly.type
_entity_poly.pdbx_seq_one_letter_code
_entity_poly.pdbx_strand_id
1 'polypeptide(L)'
;METHKCQLIARTWIKEPGKNMSPDGSYCYAVQDTSTHFNQLLSAQDETGVLIADGRSHQTNRKVAHSIFTQKWRSGGDPYPALCDVPLFAASDNHAGVQIADILASTLVFPMAASAFCPSMPGNPHSSGRYDGVRQGFGSRVKALQYRYKDDSGRWRGGLVVSDRLGKRPGSLLFEP
;
A
#
# COMPACT_ATOMS: atom_id res chain seq x y z
N MET A 1 9.18 14.27 4.03
CA MET A 1 9.36 12.95 3.39
C MET A 1 10.38 13.01 2.26
N GLU A 2 10.21 13.90 1.28
CA GLU A 2 11.11 14.04 0.11
C GLU A 2 12.58 14.25 0.48
N THR A 3 12.86 14.98 1.55
CA THR A 3 14.21 15.27 2.06
C THR A 3 14.78 14.17 2.98
N HIS A 4 13.99 13.17 3.36
CA HIS A 4 14.34 12.18 4.39
C HIS A 4 14.45 10.75 3.86
N LYS A 5 14.71 10.59 2.54
CA LYS A 5 14.81 9.29 1.85
C LYS A 5 13.60 8.36 2.09
N CYS A 6 12.44 8.92 2.44
CA CYS A 6 11.23 8.14 2.61
C CYS A 6 10.78 7.62 1.25
N GLN A 7 10.34 6.37 1.21
CA GLN A 7 9.76 5.77 0.02
C GLN A 7 8.38 5.22 0.29
N LEU A 8 7.57 5.15 -0.75
CA LEU A 8 6.18 4.75 -0.72
C LEU A 8 6.00 3.42 -1.46
N ILE A 9 5.51 2.43 -0.72
CA ILE A 9 4.99 1.17 -1.22
C ILE A 9 3.53 1.11 -0.77
N ALA A 10 2.61 0.95 -1.71
CA ALA A 10 1.19 0.96 -1.39
C ALA A 10 0.37 0.19 -2.41
N ARG A 11 -0.83 -0.21 -2.01
CA ARG A 11 -1.79 -0.86 -2.89
C ARG A 11 -3.18 -0.27 -2.68
N THR A 12 -3.83 0.06 -3.79
CA THR A 12 -5.16 0.63 -3.81
C THR A 12 -6.10 -0.28 -4.59
N TRP A 13 -7.28 -0.58 -4.03
CA TRP A 13 -8.31 -1.34 -4.72
C TRP A 13 -9.47 -0.43 -5.10
N ILE A 14 -9.84 -0.45 -6.38
CA ILE A 14 -11.08 0.17 -6.85
C ILE A 14 -12.15 -0.92 -6.80
N LYS A 15 -13.10 -0.74 -5.89
CA LYS A 15 -14.18 -1.70 -5.66
C LYS A 15 -15.27 -1.53 -6.73
N GLU A 16 -15.72 -2.63 -7.30
CA GLU A 16 -16.91 -2.64 -8.16
C GLU A 16 -18.18 -2.41 -7.33
N PRO A 17 -19.09 -1.49 -7.75
CA PRO A 17 -20.37 -1.30 -7.09
C PRO A 17 -21.15 -2.61 -6.98
N GLY A 18 -21.77 -2.85 -5.82
CA GLY A 18 -22.59 -4.05 -5.58
C GLY A 18 -21.82 -5.36 -5.39
N LYS A 19 -20.50 -5.41 -5.62
CA LYS A 19 -19.69 -6.62 -5.35
C LYS A 19 -19.04 -6.56 -3.98
N ASN A 20 -19.08 -7.68 -3.26
CA ASN A 20 -18.37 -7.81 -1.99
C ASN A 20 -16.87 -7.94 -2.23
N MET A 21 -16.09 -7.25 -1.40
CA MET A 21 -14.64 -7.44 -1.29
C MET A 21 -14.40 -8.15 0.03
N SER A 22 -13.63 -9.25 0.04
CA SER A 22 -13.19 -9.90 1.28
C SER A 22 -12.20 -8.98 1.99
N PRO A 23 -12.55 -8.32 3.11
CA PRO A 23 -11.68 -7.34 3.73
C PRO A 23 -10.44 -8.01 4.33
N ASP A 24 -10.63 -9.17 4.97
CA ASP A 24 -9.55 -9.98 5.55
C ASP A 24 -8.57 -10.46 4.48
N GLY A 25 -9.07 -11.03 3.39
CA GLY A 25 -8.23 -11.55 2.31
C GLY A 25 -7.46 -10.44 1.59
N SER A 26 -8.12 -9.30 1.34
CA SER A 26 -7.48 -8.15 0.68
C SER A 26 -6.41 -7.53 1.56
N TYR A 27 -6.66 -7.42 2.87
CA TYR A 27 -5.70 -6.89 3.83
C TYR A 27 -4.49 -7.83 4.03
N CYS A 28 -4.72 -9.14 4.20
CA CYS A 28 -3.62 -10.11 4.27
C CYS A 28 -2.75 -10.06 3.01
N TYR A 29 -3.37 -10.02 1.84
CA TYR A 29 -2.63 -9.88 0.58
C TYR A 29 -1.84 -8.56 0.52
N ALA A 30 -2.45 -7.45 0.95
CA ALA A 30 -1.78 -6.14 1.02
C ALA A 30 -0.48 -6.22 1.83
N VAL A 31 -0.55 -6.83 3.02
CA VAL A 31 0.59 -6.94 3.91
C VAL A 31 1.66 -7.86 3.32
N GLN A 32 1.27 -8.97 2.68
CA GLN A 32 2.23 -9.87 2.00
C GLN A 32 2.95 -9.18 0.84
N ASP A 33 2.22 -8.41 0.03
CA ASP A 33 2.75 -7.64 -1.10
C ASP A 33 3.69 -6.53 -0.60
N THR A 34 3.28 -5.79 0.43
CA THR A 34 4.11 -4.77 1.09
C THR A 34 5.36 -5.39 1.70
N SER A 35 5.27 -6.51 2.41
CA SER A 35 6.42 -7.23 2.97
C SER A 35 7.40 -7.68 1.88
N THR A 36 6.89 -8.12 0.73
CA THR A 36 7.73 -8.52 -0.42
C THR A 36 8.56 -7.34 -0.93
N HIS A 37 7.91 -6.20 -1.16
CA HIS A 37 8.58 -5.01 -1.68
C HIS A 37 9.47 -4.32 -0.64
N PHE A 38 9.07 -4.33 0.63
CA PHE A 38 9.88 -3.80 1.72
C PHE A 38 11.13 -4.66 1.96
N ASN A 39 10.99 -5.99 1.94
CA ASN A 39 12.14 -6.89 1.98
C ASN A 39 13.11 -6.60 0.82
N GLN A 40 12.59 -6.44 -0.40
CA GLN A 40 13.45 -6.16 -1.54
C GLN A 40 14.15 -4.79 -1.42
N LEU A 41 13.48 -3.77 -0.88
CA LEU A 41 14.10 -2.48 -0.55
C LEU A 41 15.27 -2.64 0.42
N LEU A 42 15.03 -3.33 1.54
CA LEU A 42 16.03 -3.56 2.56
C LEU A 42 17.22 -4.35 2.01
N SER A 43 16.96 -5.42 1.25
CA SER A 43 18.02 -6.21 0.59
C SER A 43 18.84 -5.38 -0.41
N ALA A 44 18.21 -4.47 -1.16
CA ALA A 44 18.91 -3.58 -2.08
C ALA A 44 19.81 -2.56 -1.36
N GLN A 45 19.57 -2.33 -0.07
CA GLN A 45 20.33 -1.42 0.78
C GLN A 45 21.28 -2.17 1.73
N ASP A 46 21.33 -3.50 1.68
CA ASP A 46 22.05 -4.35 2.63
C ASP A 46 21.65 -4.09 4.10
N GLU A 47 20.35 -3.81 4.31
CA GLU A 47 19.77 -3.50 5.61
C GLU A 47 18.79 -4.58 6.08
N THR A 48 18.46 -4.55 7.37
CA THR A 48 17.34 -5.30 7.95
C THR A 48 16.35 -4.34 8.56
N GLY A 49 15.09 -4.77 8.68
CA GLY A 49 14.02 -3.88 9.11
C GLY A 49 12.82 -4.58 9.75
N VAL A 50 11.93 -3.75 10.27
CA VAL A 50 10.70 -4.18 10.96
C VAL A 50 9.50 -3.55 10.26
N LEU A 51 8.48 -4.35 10.00
CA LEU A 51 7.20 -3.84 9.51
C LEU A 51 6.27 -3.57 10.70
N ILE A 52 5.82 -2.33 10.84
CA ILE A 52 4.84 -1.93 11.84
C ILE A 52 3.55 -1.55 11.10
N ALA A 53 2.46 -2.24 11.43
CA ALA A 53 1.13 -2.02 10.88
C ALA A 53 0.20 -1.40 11.93
N ASP A 54 -0.86 -0.75 11.44
CA ASP A 54 -1.93 -0.26 12.32
C ASP A 54 -2.67 -1.44 12.99
N GLY A 55 -2.86 -1.30 14.29
CA GLY A 55 -3.50 -2.30 15.13
C GLY A 55 -5.00 -2.37 14.87
N ARG A 56 -5.48 -3.54 14.48
CA ARG A 56 -6.91 -3.87 14.39
C ARG A 56 -7.32 -4.73 15.59
N SER A 57 -8.31 -5.60 15.45
CA SER A 57 -8.62 -6.58 16.50
C SER A 57 -7.53 -7.64 16.61
N HIS A 58 -7.36 -8.22 17.80
CA HIS A 58 -6.39 -9.30 18.04
C HIS A 58 -6.53 -10.43 17.00
N GLN A 59 -7.76 -10.84 16.68
CA GLN A 59 -8.01 -11.90 15.72
C GLN A 59 -7.56 -11.53 14.30
N THR A 60 -7.80 -10.29 13.86
CA THR A 60 -7.36 -9.83 12.52
C THR A 60 -5.85 -9.69 12.45
N ASN A 61 -5.21 -9.17 13.49
CA ASN A 61 -3.76 -9.00 13.55
C ASN A 61 -3.07 -10.38 13.54
N ARG A 62 -3.58 -11.33 14.34
CA ARG A 62 -3.07 -12.70 14.38
C ARG A 62 -3.14 -13.39 13.02
N LYS A 63 -4.24 -13.26 12.28
CA LYS A 63 -4.36 -13.86 10.93
C LYS A 63 -3.28 -13.33 9.99
N VAL A 64 -3.03 -12.03 10.02
CA VAL A 64 -2.04 -11.36 9.16
C VAL A 64 -0.62 -11.77 9.54
N ALA A 65 -0.26 -11.69 10.82
CA ALA A 65 1.04 -12.13 11.32
C ALA A 65 1.30 -13.60 10.99
N HIS A 66 0.31 -14.47 11.23
CA HIS A 66 0.42 -15.89 10.92
C HIS A 66 0.62 -16.13 9.42
N SER A 67 0.02 -15.32 8.55
CA SER A 67 0.22 -15.47 7.10
C SER A 67 1.65 -15.16 6.64
N ILE A 68 2.36 -14.26 7.33
CA ILE A 68 3.78 -13.99 7.10
C ILE A 68 4.63 -15.06 7.79
N PHE A 69 4.27 -15.45 9.01
CA PHE A 69 4.94 -16.52 9.76
C PHE A 69 5.04 -17.80 8.92
N THR A 70 3.91 -18.30 8.44
CA THR A 70 3.89 -19.52 7.63
C THR A 70 4.79 -19.41 6.39
N GLN A 71 4.95 -18.22 5.81
CA GLN A 71 5.84 -18.01 4.68
C GLN A 71 7.32 -17.98 5.07
N LYS A 72 7.69 -17.31 6.17
CA LYS A 72 9.08 -17.24 6.65
C LYS A 72 9.64 -18.62 7.03
N TRP A 73 8.82 -19.47 7.64
CA TRP A 73 9.25 -20.78 8.17
C TRP A 73 8.77 -22.00 7.35
N ARG A 74 8.37 -21.80 6.08
CA ARG A 74 8.04 -22.93 5.19
C ARG A 74 9.31 -23.69 4.78
N SER A 75 9.16 -24.96 4.40
CA SER A 75 10.27 -25.80 3.92
C SER A 75 11.02 -25.25 2.69
N GLY A 76 10.38 -24.36 1.91
CA GLY A 76 10.99 -23.67 0.78
C GLY A 76 11.86 -22.46 1.15
N GLY A 77 12.11 -22.21 2.44
CA GLY A 77 12.92 -21.10 2.93
C GLY A 77 12.14 -19.81 3.15
N ASP A 78 12.82 -18.85 3.78
CA ASP A 78 12.29 -17.53 4.13
C ASP A 78 12.31 -16.58 2.91
N PRO A 79 11.13 -16.17 2.37
CA PRO A 79 11.06 -15.22 1.28
C PRO A 79 11.30 -13.76 1.73
N TYR A 80 11.44 -13.51 3.04
CA TYR A 80 11.60 -12.19 3.63
C TYR A 80 12.85 -12.11 4.55
N PRO A 81 14.05 -12.49 4.10
CA PRO A 81 15.23 -12.61 4.96
C PRO A 81 15.70 -11.30 5.59
N ALA A 82 15.42 -10.15 4.97
CA ALA A 82 15.76 -8.83 5.51
C ALA A 82 14.72 -8.32 6.53
N LEU A 83 13.57 -8.99 6.65
CA LEU A 83 12.56 -8.65 7.64
C LEU A 83 12.84 -9.41 8.94
N CYS A 84 13.15 -8.66 10.01
CA CYS A 84 13.57 -9.21 11.29
C CYS A 84 12.51 -10.10 11.97
N ASP A 85 11.23 -9.82 11.76
CA ASP A 85 10.13 -10.56 12.38
C ASP A 85 8.85 -10.47 11.53
N VAL A 86 7.78 -11.14 11.94
CA VAL A 86 6.43 -10.90 11.43
C VAL A 86 5.98 -9.46 11.70
N PRO A 87 4.97 -8.95 10.97
CA PRO A 87 4.48 -7.59 11.18
C PRO A 87 4.05 -7.37 12.64
N LEU A 88 4.57 -6.30 13.24
CA LEU A 88 4.15 -5.82 14.54
C LEU A 88 2.95 -4.89 14.38
N PHE A 89 2.12 -4.79 15.42
CA PHE A 89 0.91 -3.97 15.40
C PHE A 89 0.97 -2.91 16.49
N ALA A 90 0.88 -1.65 16.09
CA ALA A 90 0.90 -0.51 17.00
C ALA A 90 -0.46 0.19 17.02
N ALA A 91 -0.78 0.86 18.13
CA ALA A 91 -1.92 1.75 18.18
C ALA A 91 -1.57 3.04 17.42
N SER A 92 -2.37 3.40 16.42
CA SER A 92 -2.15 4.57 15.58
C SER A 92 -2.11 5.87 16.37
N ASP A 93 -2.85 6.01 17.48
CA ASP A 93 -2.88 7.21 18.33
C ASP A 93 -1.55 7.50 19.05
N ASN A 94 -0.63 6.53 19.13
CA ASN A 94 0.65 6.67 19.82
C ASN A 94 1.87 6.24 18.96
N HIS A 95 1.71 6.08 17.65
CA HIS A 95 2.80 5.70 16.76
C HIS A 95 2.89 6.61 15.53
N ALA A 96 3.81 7.58 15.57
CA ALA A 96 3.96 8.62 14.55
C ALA A 96 4.13 8.07 13.12
N GLY A 97 4.87 6.97 12.94
CA GLY A 97 5.04 6.35 11.61
C GLY A 97 3.73 5.79 11.03
N VAL A 98 2.85 5.27 11.89
CA VAL A 98 1.53 4.76 11.46
C VAL A 98 0.61 5.93 11.15
N GLN A 99 0.63 6.99 11.97
CA GLN A 99 -0.13 8.23 11.70
C GLN A 99 0.26 8.87 10.36
N ILE A 100 1.55 8.90 10.02
CA ILE A 100 2.01 9.39 8.72
C ILE A 100 1.43 8.53 7.59
N ALA A 101 1.42 7.21 7.74
CA ALA A 101 0.82 6.31 6.75
C ALA A 101 -0.69 6.55 6.58
N ASP A 102 -1.42 6.76 7.68
CA ASP A 102 -2.85 7.08 7.66
C ASP A 102 -3.13 8.42 6.97
N ILE A 103 -2.32 9.45 7.24
CA ILE A 103 -2.43 10.75 6.58
C ILE A 103 -2.17 10.59 5.07
N LEU A 104 -1.11 9.89 4.66
CA LEU A 104 -0.84 9.66 3.24
C LEU A 104 -1.98 8.90 2.54
N ALA A 105 -2.49 7.85 3.20
CA ALA A 105 -3.57 7.04 2.66
C ALA A 105 -4.87 7.85 2.50
N SER A 106 -5.25 8.60 3.52
CA SER A 106 -6.53 9.33 3.58
C SER A 106 -6.53 10.67 2.82
N THR A 107 -5.40 11.39 2.81
CA THR A 107 -5.33 12.75 2.25
C THR A 107 -4.71 12.83 0.85
N LEU A 108 -3.96 11.82 0.42
CA LEU A 108 -3.34 11.78 -0.91
C LEU A 108 -3.84 10.59 -1.72
N VAL A 109 -3.54 9.36 -1.28
CA VAL A 109 -3.80 8.16 -2.08
C VAL A 109 -5.29 7.98 -2.37
N PHE A 110 -6.14 8.10 -1.34
CA PHE A 110 -7.58 7.98 -1.49
C PHE A 110 -8.19 9.03 -2.45
N PRO A 111 -8.02 10.35 -2.24
CA PRO A 111 -8.61 11.34 -3.14
C PRO A 111 -8.05 11.24 -4.56
N MET A 112 -6.75 11.00 -4.72
CA MET A 112 -6.16 10.78 -6.05
C MET A 112 -6.79 9.59 -6.77
N ALA A 113 -6.99 8.48 -6.07
CA ALA A 113 -7.62 7.29 -6.63
C ALA A 113 -9.10 7.52 -6.94
N ALA A 114 -9.82 8.22 -6.06
CA ALA A 114 -11.21 8.57 -6.29
C ALA A 114 -11.36 9.47 -7.52
N SER A 115 -10.52 10.49 -7.68
CA SER A 115 -10.49 11.37 -8.87
C SER A 115 -10.17 10.59 -10.15
N ALA A 116 -9.16 9.72 -10.13
CA ALA A 116 -8.71 9.01 -11.33
C ALA A 116 -9.65 7.87 -11.75
N PHE A 117 -10.24 7.17 -10.77
CA PHE A 117 -10.90 5.89 -11.03
C PHE A 117 -12.40 5.87 -10.71
N CYS A 118 -12.92 6.74 -9.84
CA CYS A 118 -14.33 6.69 -9.49
C CYS A 118 -15.11 7.72 -10.32
N PRO A 119 -16.26 7.34 -10.93
CA PRO A 119 -17.15 8.32 -11.55
C PRO A 119 -17.67 9.30 -10.49
N SER A 120 -17.83 10.56 -10.88
CA SER A 120 -18.51 11.54 -10.04
C SER A 120 -19.98 11.14 -9.88
N MET A 121 -20.38 10.75 -8.67
CA MET A 121 -21.76 10.36 -8.37
C MET A 121 -22.39 11.40 -7.46
N PRO A 122 -23.42 12.15 -7.92
CA PRO A 122 -24.11 13.12 -7.09
C PRO A 122 -24.57 12.50 -5.76
N GLY A 123 -24.26 13.17 -4.64
CA GLY A 123 -24.63 12.71 -3.29
C GLY A 123 -23.66 11.69 -2.65
N ASN A 124 -22.63 11.21 -3.35
CA ASN A 124 -21.62 10.35 -2.74
C ASN A 124 -20.55 11.21 -2.02
N PRO A 125 -20.40 11.10 -0.68
CA PRO A 125 -19.41 11.89 0.08
C PRO A 125 -17.96 11.58 -0.33
N HIS A 126 -17.74 10.45 -1.01
CA HIS A 126 -16.44 10.02 -1.52
C HIS A 126 -16.18 10.42 -2.97
N SER A 127 -17.06 11.23 -3.59
CA SER A 127 -16.79 11.88 -4.87
C SER A 127 -16.85 13.39 -4.68
N SER A 128 -15.69 14.01 -4.54
CA SER A 128 -15.54 15.47 -4.45
C SER A 128 -14.74 15.98 -5.63
N GLY A 129 -15.23 17.04 -6.29
CA GLY A 129 -14.48 17.72 -7.34
C GLY A 129 -13.14 18.29 -6.86
N ARG A 130 -12.96 18.48 -5.54
CA ARG A 130 -11.69 18.93 -4.94
C ARG A 130 -10.58 17.89 -5.02
N TYR A 131 -10.91 16.62 -5.19
CA TYR A 131 -9.92 15.55 -5.27
C TYR A 131 -9.04 15.63 -6.51
N ASP A 132 -9.55 16.21 -7.59
CA ASP A 132 -8.76 16.49 -8.79
C ASP A 132 -7.63 17.48 -8.50
N GLY A 133 -7.90 18.50 -7.68
CA GLY A 133 -6.87 19.44 -7.20
C GLY A 133 -5.76 18.76 -6.40
N VAL A 134 -6.07 17.71 -5.63
CA VAL A 134 -5.05 16.91 -4.91
C VAL A 134 -4.19 16.12 -5.91
N ARG A 135 -4.81 15.47 -6.89
CA ARG A 135 -4.11 14.72 -7.95
C ARG A 135 -3.20 15.62 -8.77
N GLN A 136 -3.69 16.78 -9.18
CA GLN A 136 -2.90 17.77 -9.92
C GLN A 136 -1.75 18.34 -9.07
N GLY A 137 -1.99 18.67 -7.80
CA GLY A 137 -1.01 19.31 -6.93
C GLY A 137 0.07 18.37 -6.39
N PHE A 138 -0.26 17.09 -6.18
CA PHE A 138 0.63 16.14 -5.49
C PHE A 138 0.98 14.89 -6.29
N GLY A 139 0.35 14.64 -7.44
CA GLY A 139 0.54 13.42 -8.22
C GLY A 139 1.99 13.15 -8.59
N SER A 140 2.70 14.15 -9.13
CA SER A 140 4.12 14.03 -9.47
C SER A 140 5.01 13.78 -8.26
N ARG A 141 4.71 14.43 -7.12
CA ARG A 141 5.45 14.28 -5.86
C ARG A 141 5.27 12.90 -5.25
N VAL A 142 4.04 12.39 -5.22
CA VAL A 142 3.73 11.02 -4.76
C VAL A 142 4.38 9.99 -5.70
N LYS A 143 4.36 10.23 -7.02
CA LYS A 143 5.04 9.37 -8.01
C LYS A 143 6.54 9.31 -7.74
N ALA A 144 7.17 10.43 -7.41
CA ALA A 144 8.60 10.50 -7.10
C ALA A 144 8.98 9.77 -5.80
N LEU A 145 8.05 9.63 -4.85
CA LEU A 145 8.28 8.90 -3.61
C LEU A 145 8.20 7.36 -3.78
N GLN A 146 7.73 6.86 -4.92
CA GLN A 146 7.53 5.42 -5.08
C GLN A 146 8.85 4.64 -5.04
N TYR A 147 8.88 3.53 -4.29
CA TYR A 147 9.95 2.55 -4.44
C TYR A 147 9.65 1.59 -5.59
N ARG A 148 10.37 1.70 -6.71
CA ARG A 148 10.17 0.82 -7.87
C ARG A 148 11.48 0.14 -8.26
N TYR A 149 11.38 -1.12 -8.65
CA TYR A 149 12.52 -1.91 -9.11
C TYR A 149 12.12 -2.82 -10.26
N LYS A 150 13.11 -3.36 -10.99
CA LYS A 150 12.88 -4.44 -11.95
C LYS A 150 13.18 -5.77 -11.26
N ASP A 151 12.28 -6.73 -11.40
CA ASP A 151 12.57 -8.11 -11.01
C ASP A 151 13.54 -8.78 -12.00
N ASP A 152 13.93 -10.02 -11.72
CA ASP A 152 14.85 -10.80 -12.55
C ASP A 152 14.33 -11.02 -13.98
N SER A 153 13.01 -10.90 -14.20
CA SER A 153 12.38 -10.96 -15.53
C SER A 153 12.40 -9.61 -16.27
N GLY A 154 13.01 -8.58 -15.68
CA GLY A 154 13.04 -7.21 -16.19
C GLY A 154 11.74 -6.43 -16.00
N ARG A 155 10.78 -6.99 -15.27
CA ARG A 155 9.43 -6.41 -15.11
C ARG A 155 9.41 -5.44 -13.93
N TRP A 156 8.77 -4.29 -14.10
CA TRP A 156 8.62 -3.31 -13.01
C TRP A 156 7.73 -3.85 -11.88
N ARG A 157 8.23 -3.71 -10.65
CA ARG A 157 7.59 -4.07 -9.38
C ARG A 157 7.65 -2.91 -8.38
N GLY A 158 6.93 -3.07 -7.27
CA GLY A 158 6.87 -2.09 -6.20
C GLY A 158 6.01 -0.87 -6.52
N GLY A 159 6.19 0.16 -5.71
CA GLY A 159 5.54 1.45 -5.79
C GLY A 159 4.12 1.42 -5.24
N LEU A 160 3.31 2.34 -5.75
CA LEU A 160 1.87 2.39 -5.48
C LEU A 160 1.14 1.71 -6.65
N VAL A 161 0.57 0.54 -6.37
CA VAL A 161 -0.13 -0.30 -7.34
C VAL A 161 -1.64 -0.11 -7.21
N VAL A 162 -2.31 0.09 -8.34
CA VAL A 162 -3.78 0.18 -8.40
C VAL A 162 -4.37 -1.10 -8.98
N SER A 163 -5.25 -1.74 -8.23
CA SER A 163 -6.11 -2.84 -8.66
C SER A 163 -7.47 -2.28 -9.08
N ASP A 164 -7.58 -1.79 -10.32
CA ASP A 164 -8.85 -1.28 -10.87
C ASP A 164 -9.73 -2.41 -11.40
N ARG A 165 -10.61 -2.95 -10.55
CA ARG A 165 -11.56 -4.00 -10.96
C ARG A 165 -12.74 -3.46 -11.76
N LEU A 166 -13.00 -2.17 -11.70
CA LEU A 166 -14.12 -1.52 -12.39
C LEU A 166 -13.79 -1.28 -13.86
N GLY A 167 -12.74 -0.49 -14.12
CA GLY A 167 -12.38 -0.04 -15.46
C GLY A 167 -11.20 -0.79 -16.08
N LYS A 168 -10.47 -1.61 -15.30
CA LYS A 168 -9.20 -2.25 -15.71
C LYS A 168 -8.19 -1.25 -16.28
N ARG A 169 -8.23 0.00 -15.80
CA ARG A 169 -7.37 1.07 -16.29
C ARG A 169 -5.95 0.98 -15.73
N PRO A 170 -4.95 1.54 -16.42
CA PRO A 170 -3.58 1.53 -15.94
C PRO A 170 -3.43 2.36 -14.66
N GLY A 171 -2.64 1.86 -13.72
CA GLY A 171 -2.38 2.54 -12.44
C GLY A 171 -1.62 3.86 -12.57
N SER A 172 -1.00 4.15 -13.73
CA SER A 172 -0.34 5.42 -14.00
C SER A 172 -1.29 6.62 -13.95
N LEU A 173 -2.59 6.41 -14.21
CA LEU A 173 -3.61 7.45 -14.10
C LEU A 173 -3.70 8.02 -12.68
N LEU A 174 -3.22 7.31 -11.66
CA LEU A 174 -3.23 7.84 -10.31
C LEU A 174 -2.44 9.16 -10.17
N PHE A 175 -1.40 9.37 -10.98
CA PHE A 175 -0.45 10.47 -10.77
C PHE A 175 -0.63 11.65 -11.70
N GLU A 176 -1.26 11.46 -12.86
CA GLU A 176 -1.37 12.47 -13.91
C GLU A 176 -2.82 12.48 -14.40
N PRO A 177 -3.49 13.64 -14.51
CA PRO A 177 -4.85 13.82 -15.04
C PRO A 177 -5.10 13.11 -16.37
#